data_AF-A0A7L9QC12-F1
#
_entry.id   AF-A0A7L9QC12-F1
#
_cell.length_a   1.000
_cell.length_b   1.000
_cell.length_c   1.000
_cell.angle_alpha   90.00
_cell.angle_beta   90.00
_cell.angle_gamma   90.00
#
_symmetry.space_group_name_H-M   'P 1'
#
loop_
_entity.id
_entity.type
_entity.pdbx_description
1 polymer ?
#
loop_
_entity_poly.entity_id
_entity_poly.type
_entity_poly.pdbx_seq_one_letter_code
_entity_poly.pdbx_strand_id
1 'polypeptide(L)'
;MAELVNFLEHITKDRELPAGYNKWAMRSVHADLSSSRGYQYPLPGKIAKAAGPFDTHNTTGCPSQVGDGICAAIDFNGMRSGGINARTILLIAYRERDVLGRESGGSKIRLKQFKVVEIVAVEKILHDLGGADLGGANLGGADLGGANLGGADLGRAYLGGANLRGANLGGANLGGANLGGADLGGANLGGADLGGANLGGANLGRAYLGRANLGGADLGGANLGGADLGGANLGGANLGGANLGGAYLGRADLGGADLGRADLGGADLGGADLGGAYLGGAYLGGAYLGRALNFDKSKWRVEPSGLVVPV
;
A
#
# COMPACT_ATOMS: atom_id res chain seq x y z
N MET A 1 12.96 -8.61 13.70
CA MET A 1 12.00 -8.79 12.60
C MET A 1 10.74 -9.36 13.22
N ALA A 2 9.65 -8.60 13.25
CA ALA A 2 8.35 -9.19 13.58
C ALA A 2 8.00 -10.20 12.47
N GLU A 3 7.46 -11.35 12.84
CA GLU A 3 6.96 -12.33 11.87
C GLU A 3 5.75 -11.73 11.15
N LEU A 4 5.71 -11.82 9.82
CA LEU A 4 4.55 -11.36 9.04
C LEU A 4 3.36 -12.26 9.36
N VAL A 5 2.24 -11.65 9.74
CA VAL A 5 1.00 -12.36 10.07
C VAL A 5 0.03 -12.21 8.92
N ASN A 6 -0.56 -13.29 8.43
CA ASN A 6 -1.58 -13.18 7.39
C ASN A 6 -2.74 -12.32 7.89
N PHE A 7 -3.28 -11.44 7.05
CA PHE A 7 -4.43 -10.58 7.39
C PHE A 7 -5.57 -11.32 8.14
N LEU A 8 -5.91 -12.55 7.73
CA LEU A 8 -6.97 -13.31 8.42
C LEU A 8 -6.57 -13.65 9.87
N GLU A 9 -5.34 -14.08 10.08
CA GLU A 9 -4.81 -14.37 11.41
C GLU A 9 -4.73 -13.08 12.23
N HIS A 10 -4.29 -11.98 11.61
CA HIS A 10 -4.21 -10.67 12.26
C HIS A 10 -5.57 -10.20 12.78
N ILE A 11 -6.62 -10.30 11.96
CA ILE A 11 -7.98 -9.94 12.38
C ILE A 11 -8.64 -11.00 13.26
N THR A 12 -8.09 -12.20 13.42
CA THR A 12 -8.66 -13.25 14.29
C THR A 12 -7.84 -13.55 15.54
N LYS A 13 -6.71 -12.85 15.75
CA LYS A 13 -5.77 -13.08 16.86
C LYS A 13 -6.42 -13.14 18.25
N ASP A 14 -7.44 -12.31 18.48
CA ASP A 14 -8.15 -12.21 19.76
C ASP A 14 -9.56 -12.85 19.72
N ARG A 15 -9.82 -13.73 18.73
CA ARG A 15 -11.15 -14.31 18.49
C ARG A 15 -11.14 -15.83 18.62
N GLU A 16 -12.11 -16.38 19.37
CA GLU A 16 -12.35 -17.81 19.44
C GLU A 16 -13.34 -18.29 18.38
N LEU A 17 -13.09 -19.47 17.81
CA LEU A 17 -14.03 -20.10 16.88
C LEU A 17 -15.30 -20.55 17.62
N PRO A 18 -16.50 -20.36 17.02
CA PRO A 18 -17.73 -20.90 17.59
C PRO A 18 -17.68 -22.43 17.76
N ALA A 19 -18.33 -22.95 18.79
CA ALA A 19 -18.38 -24.39 19.07
C ALA A 19 -18.79 -25.21 17.83
N GLY A 20 -18.00 -26.26 17.54
CA GLY A 20 -18.21 -27.15 16.40
C GLY A 20 -17.63 -26.66 15.07
N TYR A 21 -16.95 -25.51 15.03
CA TYR A 21 -16.20 -25.00 13.87
C TYR A 21 -14.69 -25.07 14.13
N ASN A 22 -13.86 -25.17 13.08
CA ASN A 22 -12.42 -25.40 13.24
C ASN A 22 -11.51 -24.54 12.35
N LYS A 23 -12.08 -23.66 11.52
CA LYS A 23 -11.32 -22.75 10.64
C LYS A 23 -12.05 -21.42 10.44
N TRP A 24 -11.28 -20.35 10.26
CA TRP A 24 -11.73 -19.02 9.86
C TRP A 24 -11.66 -18.85 8.34
N ALA A 25 -12.57 -18.05 7.80
CA ALA A 25 -12.50 -17.50 6.44
C ALA A 25 -13.18 -16.13 6.41
N MET A 26 -13.09 -15.45 5.26
CA MET A 26 -13.65 -14.12 5.03
C MET A 26 -14.48 -14.09 3.76
N ARG A 27 -15.48 -13.20 3.74
CA ARG A 27 -16.27 -12.91 2.56
C ARG A 27 -16.52 -11.42 2.43
N SER A 28 -16.02 -10.81 1.36
CA SER A 28 -16.34 -9.44 0.99
C SER A 28 -17.77 -9.37 0.41
N VAL A 29 -18.59 -8.47 0.94
CA VAL A 29 -20.00 -8.26 0.56
C VAL A 29 -20.34 -6.76 0.47
N HIS A 30 -21.45 -6.43 -0.19
CA HIS A 30 -21.97 -5.07 -0.18
C HIS A 30 -22.45 -4.65 1.22
N ALA A 31 -22.65 -3.35 1.44
CA ALA A 31 -23.09 -2.81 2.73
C ALA A 31 -24.44 -3.38 3.19
N ASP A 32 -25.32 -3.73 2.24
CA ASP A 32 -26.61 -4.40 2.47
C ASP A 32 -26.48 -5.92 2.70
N LEU A 33 -25.25 -6.45 2.81
CA LEU A 33 -24.92 -7.86 2.94
C LEU A 33 -25.28 -8.70 1.72
N SER A 34 -25.38 -8.10 0.53
CA SER A 34 -25.54 -8.84 -0.72
C SER A 34 -24.19 -9.12 -1.39
N SER A 35 -24.15 -10.16 -2.24
CA SER A 35 -23.09 -10.31 -3.25
C SER A 35 -23.41 -9.49 -4.50
N SER A 36 -22.44 -9.33 -5.39
CA SER A 36 -22.63 -8.64 -6.68
C SER A 36 -23.68 -9.29 -7.61
N ARG A 37 -24.16 -10.49 -7.30
CA ARG A 37 -25.23 -11.19 -8.03
C ARG A 37 -26.54 -11.25 -7.23
N GLY A 38 -26.64 -10.55 -6.11
CA GLY A 38 -27.87 -10.45 -5.33
C GLY A 38 -28.11 -11.57 -4.32
N TYR A 39 -27.15 -12.48 -4.09
CA TYR A 39 -27.26 -13.41 -2.95
C TYR A 39 -27.19 -12.62 -1.64
N GLN A 40 -28.22 -12.75 -0.80
CA GLN A 40 -28.33 -12.09 0.48
C GLN A 40 -27.71 -12.95 1.58
N TYR A 41 -26.62 -12.48 2.18
CA TYR A 41 -25.99 -13.16 3.31
C TYR A 41 -26.79 -12.94 4.60
N PRO A 42 -26.86 -13.95 5.48
CA PRO A 42 -27.60 -13.81 6.72
C PRO A 42 -26.80 -13.02 7.77
N LEU A 43 -27.50 -12.50 8.77
CA LEU A 43 -26.90 -11.79 9.91
C LEU A 43 -26.00 -12.70 10.77
N PRO A 44 -25.09 -12.10 11.57
CA PRO A 44 -24.27 -12.81 12.55
C PRO A 44 -25.04 -13.83 13.40
N GLY A 45 -24.38 -14.96 13.68
CA GLY A 45 -24.94 -16.09 14.42
C GLY A 45 -25.72 -17.10 13.56
N LYS A 46 -26.09 -16.74 12.33
CA LYS A 46 -26.81 -17.62 11.40
C LYS A 46 -25.87 -18.40 10.49
N ILE A 47 -26.39 -19.49 9.94
CA ILE A 47 -25.68 -20.35 8.98
C ILE A 47 -26.06 -19.92 7.58
N ALA A 48 -25.08 -19.53 6.77
CA ALA A 48 -25.24 -19.37 5.33
C ALA A 48 -25.09 -20.74 4.67
N LYS A 49 -25.95 -21.02 3.68
CA LYS A 49 -25.94 -22.25 2.88
C LYS A 49 -26.09 -21.87 1.42
N ALA A 50 -25.48 -22.66 0.55
CA ALA A 50 -25.65 -22.45 -0.89
C ALA A 50 -27.14 -22.56 -1.27
N ALA A 51 -27.67 -21.54 -1.96
CA ALA A 51 -29.06 -21.55 -2.41
C ALA A 51 -29.21 -20.81 -3.76
N GLY A 52 -29.34 -21.58 -4.85
CA GLY A 52 -29.72 -21.06 -6.17
C GLY A 52 -28.57 -20.50 -7.01
N PRO A 53 -28.87 -20.02 -8.24
CA PRO A 53 -27.87 -19.67 -9.26
C PRO A 53 -27.02 -18.44 -8.90
N PHE A 54 -27.54 -17.53 -8.07
CA PHE A 54 -26.89 -16.27 -7.71
C PHE A 54 -25.70 -16.42 -6.74
N ASP A 55 -25.60 -17.56 -6.05
CA ASP A 55 -24.55 -17.87 -5.06
C ASP A 55 -23.33 -18.60 -5.68
N THR A 56 -23.47 -19.01 -6.95
CA THR A 56 -22.45 -19.74 -7.69
C THR A 56 -21.51 -18.77 -8.42
N HIS A 57 -20.53 -18.23 -7.69
CA HIS A 57 -19.42 -17.51 -8.30
C HIS A 57 -18.62 -18.47 -9.20
N ASN A 58 -18.97 -18.52 -10.48
CA ASN A 58 -18.12 -19.07 -11.54
C ASN A 58 -17.30 -17.93 -12.16
N THR A 59 -16.58 -17.20 -11.32
CA THR A 59 -15.60 -16.20 -11.74
C THR A 59 -14.22 -16.81 -11.60
N THR A 60 -13.32 -16.47 -12.54
CA THR A 60 -11.90 -16.86 -12.52
C THR A 60 -11.33 -16.78 -11.09
N GLY A 61 -10.92 -17.93 -10.56
CA GLY A 61 -10.31 -18.04 -9.23
C GLY A 61 -11.20 -18.56 -8.09
N CYS A 62 -12.41 -19.07 -8.31
CA CYS A 62 -13.00 -20.01 -7.35
C CYS A 62 -13.23 -21.33 -8.10
N PRO A 63 -12.86 -22.50 -7.56
CA PRO A 63 -12.82 -23.75 -8.31
C PRO A 63 -14.17 -24.02 -8.98
N SER A 64 -14.15 -24.18 -10.30
CA SER A 64 -15.34 -24.38 -11.14
C SER A 64 -15.89 -25.79 -10.92
N GLN A 65 -16.87 -25.92 -10.04
CA GLN A 65 -17.78 -27.05 -10.07
C GLN A 65 -19.21 -26.52 -10.18
N VAL A 66 -19.97 -27.14 -11.07
CA VAL A 66 -21.40 -26.87 -11.28
C VAL A 66 -22.11 -27.20 -9.96
N GLY A 67 -22.69 -26.20 -9.28
CA GLY A 67 -23.58 -26.37 -8.13
C GLY A 67 -23.00 -26.09 -6.71
N ASP A 68 -23.91 -25.59 -5.86
CA ASP A 68 -24.05 -25.72 -4.39
C ASP A 68 -22.92 -25.32 -3.43
N GLY A 69 -22.12 -24.32 -3.76
CA GLY A 69 -21.17 -23.73 -2.79
C GLY A 69 -21.23 -22.21 -2.71
N ILE A 70 -20.58 -21.66 -1.68
CA ILE A 70 -20.28 -20.24 -1.53
C ILE A 70 -18.77 -20.07 -1.55
N CYS A 71 -18.27 -19.08 -2.28
CA CYS A 71 -16.84 -18.79 -2.36
C CYS A 71 -16.40 -17.94 -1.15
N ALA A 72 -15.37 -18.37 -0.42
CA ALA A 72 -14.79 -17.60 0.69
C ALA A 72 -13.25 -17.54 0.56
N ALA A 73 -12.66 -16.44 1.03
CA ALA A 73 -11.22 -16.25 1.08
C ALA A 73 -10.67 -16.76 2.42
N ILE A 74 -9.51 -17.40 2.42
CA ILE A 74 -8.81 -17.84 3.65
C ILE A 74 -7.51 -17.08 3.89
N ASP A 75 -7.18 -16.14 3.01
CA ASP A 75 -6.09 -15.20 3.13
C ASP A 75 -6.48 -13.88 2.43
N PHE A 76 -5.58 -12.90 2.48
CA PHE A 76 -5.79 -11.64 1.77
C PHE A 76 -5.81 -11.80 0.24
N ASN A 77 -4.99 -12.71 -0.30
CA ASN A 77 -4.89 -12.95 -1.73
C ASN A 77 -6.23 -13.36 -2.34
N GLY A 78 -7.03 -14.12 -1.59
CA GLY A 78 -8.39 -14.50 -1.93
C GLY A 78 -9.37 -13.32 -1.96
N MET A 79 -9.01 -12.17 -1.40
CA MET A 79 -9.78 -10.93 -1.44
C MET A 79 -9.32 -9.94 -2.52
N ARG A 80 -8.16 -10.14 -3.17
CA ARG A 80 -7.57 -9.21 -4.16
C ARG A 80 -8.53 -8.77 -5.26
N SER A 81 -9.38 -9.68 -5.75
CA SER A 81 -10.35 -9.37 -6.81
C SER A 81 -11.55 -8.54 -6.36
N GLY A 82 -11.86 -8.53 -5.06
CA GLY A 82 -13.01 -7.80 -4.50
C GLY A 82 -12.69 -6.37 -4.07
N GLY A 83 -11.42 -6.08 -3.79
CA GLY A 83 -10.97 -4.82 -3.19
C GLY A 83 -11.46 -4.66 -1.75
N ILE A 84 -10.68 -3.97 -0.92
CA ILE A 84 -11.16 -3.48 0.38
C ILE A 84 -12.07 -2.25 0.20
N ASN A 85 -11.96 -1.56 -0.94
CA ASN A 85 -12.36 -0.16 -1.12
C ASN A 85 -13.86 0.20 -1.13
N ALA A 86 -14.77 -0.64 -0.64
CA ALA A 86 -16.16 -0.23 -0.35
C ALA A 86 -17.02 -1.38 0.21
N ARG A 87 -16.46 -2.30 1.01
CA ARG A 87 -17.18 -3.53 1.34
C ARG A 87 -17.06 -3.95 2.78
N THR A 88 -18.20 -4.34 3.32
CA THR A 88 -18.30 -5.08 4.58
C THR A 88 -17.60 -6.43 4.41
N ILE A 89 -16.80 -6.83 5.39
CA ILE A 89 -16.24 -8.18 5.45
C ILE A 89 -17.12 -8.99 6.40
N LEU A 90 -17.64 -10.11 5.92
CA LEU A 90 -18.18 -11.14 6.79
C LEU A 90 -17.01 -11.99 7.28
N LEU A 91 -16.78 -11.98 8.60
CA LEU A 91 -15.94 -12.97 9.23
C LEU A 91 -16.77 -14.23 9.42
N ILE A 92 -16.30 -15.35 8.86
CA ILE A 92 -17.06 -16.59 8.81
C ILE A 92 -16.25 -17.73 9.44
N ALA A 93 -16.95 -18.61 10.15
CA ALA A 93 -16.39 -19.84 10.68
C ALA A 93 -16.90 -21.02 9.84
N TYR A 94 -16.00 -21.92 9.46
CA TYR A 94 -16.35 -23.10 8.67
C TYR A 94 -15.74 -24.37 9.29
N ARG A 95 -16.22 -25.52 8.82
CA ARG A 95 -15.66 -26.83 9.16
C ARG A 95 -14.96 -27.37 7.92
N GLU A 96 -13.78 -27.95 8.08
CA GLU A 96 -13.04 -28.52 6.96
C GLU A 96 -13.87 -29.53 6.13
N ARG A 97 -14.75 -30.32 6.78
CA ARG A 97 -15.68 -31.24 6.10
C ARG A 97 -16.74 -30.58 5.20
N ASP A 98 -16.96 -29.28 5.34
CA ASP A 98 -17.91 -28.51 4.49
C ASP A 98 -17.22 -27.89 3.27
N VAL A 99 -15.90 -28.08 3.10
CA VAL A 99 -15.14 -27.62 1.92
C VAL A 99 -15.42 -28.54 0.74
N LEU A 100 -15.98 -27.98 -0.33
CA LEU A 100 -16.28 -28.67 -1.59
C LEU A 100 -15.11 -28.63 -2.58
N GLY A 101 -14.21 -27.65 -2.43
CA GLY A 101 -13.05 -27.49 -3.29
C GLY A 101 -12.18 -26.32 -2.89
N ARG A 102 -10.93 -26.32 -3.36
CA ARG A 102 -9.93 -25.27 -3.14
C ARG A 102 -9.43 -24.75 -4.48
N GLU A 103 -9.21 -23.45 -4.58
CA GLU A 103 -8.58 -22.84 -5.76
C GLU A 103 -7.15 -23.38 -5.95
N SER A 104 -6.65 -23.42 -7.18
CA SER A 104 -5.28 -23.88 -7.51
C SER A 104 -4.14 -22.99 -6.95
N GLY A 105 -4.46 -21.97 -6.14
CA GLY A 105 -3.50 -21.18 -5.36
C GLY A 105 -3.75 -21.21 -3.84
N GLY A 106 -4.74 -21.98 -3.36
CA GLY A 106 -5.04 -22.15 -1.93
C GLY A 106 -5.78 -20.98 -1.27
N SER A 107 -5.79 -19.79 -1.85
CA SER A 107 -6.33 -18.55 -1.25
C SER A 107 -7.86 -18.48 -1.11
N LYS A 108 -8.60 -19.29 -1.87
CA LYS A 108 -10.06 -19.38 -1.81
C LYS A 108 -10.56 -20.81 -1.67
N ILE A 109 -11.68 -20.94 -0.98
CA ILE A 109 -12.40 -22.20 -0.78
C ILE A 109 -13.85 -22.09 -1.19
N ARG A 110 -14.41 -23.22 -1.60
CA ARG A 110 -15.83 -23.40 -1.89
C ARG A 110 -16.48 -24.11 -0.70
N LEU A 111 -17.47 -23.50 -0.08
CA LEU A 111 -18.11 -24.01 1.14
C LEU A 111 -19.57 -24.37 0.89
N LYS A 112 -20.00 -25.55 1.33
CA LYS A 112 -21.43 -25.94 1.33
C LYS A 112 -22.25 -25.08 2.30
N GLN A 113 -21.66 -24.79 3.45
CA GLN A 113 -22.24 -23.95 4.49
C GLN A 113 -21.15 -23.39 5.40
N PHE A 114 -21.45 -22.28 6.05
CA PHE A 114 -20.61 -21.68 7.09
C PHE A 114 -21.46 -20.85 8.05
N LYS A 115 -20.91 -20.50 9.21
CA LYS A 115 -21.54 -19.58 10.15
C LYS A 115 -20.99 -18.18 9.91
N VAL A 116 -21.88 -17.21 9.72
CA VAL A 116 -21.51 -15.79 9.79
C VAL A 116 -21.29 -15.48 11.26
N VAL A 117 -20.07 -15.11 11.63
CA VAL A 117 -19.73 -14.81 13.03
C VAL A 117 -19.92 -13.35 13.32
N GLU A 118 -19.40 -12.49 12.45
CA GLU A 118 -19.39 -11.05 12.65
C GLU A 118 -19.45 -10.33 11.29
N ILE A 119 -20.07 -9.16 11.29
CA ILE A 119 -19.98 -8.18 10.23
C ILE A 119 -18.86 -7.24 10.64
N VAL A 120 -17.73 -7.32 9.95
CA VAL A 120 -16.58 -6.47 10.22
C VAL A 120 -16.58 -5.32 9.21
N ALA A 121 -16.83 -4.12 9.73
CA ALA A 121 -16.63 -2.91 8.95
C ALA A 121 -15.14 -2.76 8.68
N VAL A 122 -14.75 -2.66 7.42
CA VAL A 122 -13.36 -2.53 6.99
C VAL A 122 -12.65 -1.42 7.76
N GLU A 123 -13.28 -0.25 7.89
CA GLU A 123 -12.74 0.92 8.60
C GLU A 123 -12.29 0.59 10.04
N LYS A 124 -12.95 -0.34 10.73
CA LYS A 124 -12.58 -0.74 12.10
C LYS A 124 -11.33 -1.61 12.16
N ILE A 125 -11.02 -2.35 11.10
CA ILE A 125 -9.81 -3.18 11.01
C ILE A 125 -8.60 -2.33 10.64
N LEU A 126 -8.80 -1.33 9.78
CA LEU A 126 -7.73 -0.58 9.14
C LEU A 126 -6.86 0.23 10.12
N HIS A 127 -7.32 0.45 11.36
CA HIS A 127 -6.56 1.19 12.36
C HIS A 127 -5.26 0.49 12.81
N ASP A 128 -5.23 -0.85 12.84
CA ASP A 128 -4.02 -1.60 13.18
C ASP A 128 -3.85 -2.80 12.26
N LEU A 129 -2.81 -2.71 11.43
CA LEU A 129 -2.37 -3.67 10.41
C LEU A 129 -0.85 -3.86 10.50
N GLY A 130 -0.24 -3.55 11.65
CA GLY A 130 1.19 -3.69 11.85
C GLY A 130 1.64 -5.15 11.64
N GLY A 131 2.65 -5.34 10.80
CA GLY A 131 3.17 -6.67 10.43
C GLY A 131 2.22 -7.54 9.59
N ALA A 132 1.09 -7.02 9.12
CA ALA A 132 0.17 -7.80 8.31
C ALA A 132 0.72 -8.09 6.90
N ASP A 133 0.47 -9.29 6.39
CA ASP A 133 0.65 -9.62 4.96
C ASP A 133 -0.55 -9.10 4.16
N LEU A 134 -0.28 -8.03 3.41
CA LEU A 134 -1.16 -7.34 2.48
C LEU A 134 -0.51 -7.29 1.08
N GLY A 135 0.38 -8.22 0.78
CA GLY A 135 1.07 -8.27 -0.51
C GLY A 135 0.06 -8.32 -1.65
N GLY A 136 0.25 -7.48 -2.67
CA GLY A 136 -0.64 -7.36 -3.82
C GLY A 136 -2.08 -6.95 -3.50
N ALA A 137 -2.34 -6.43 -2.30
CA ALA A 137 -3.67 -6.04 -1.87
C ALA A 137 -4.26 -4.93 -2.74
N ASN A 138 -5.58 -4.93 -2.93
CA ASN A 138 -6.28 -3.79 -3.53
C ASN A 138 -6.90 -2.91 -2.43
N LEU A 139 -6.21 -1.81 -2.15
CA LEU A 139 -6.47 -0.78 -1.14
C LEU A 139 -6.63 0.63 -1.79
N GLY A 140 -6.77 0.72 -3.11
CA GLY A 140 -6.85 2.00 -3.82
C GLY A 140 -8.07 2.86 -3.46
N GLY A 141 -7.85 4.04 -2.90
CA GLY A 141 -8.92 4.89 -2.38
C GLY A 141 -9.42 4.47 -1.00
N ALA A 142 -8.80 3.48 -0.35
CA ALA A 142 -9.10 3.16 1.04
C ALA A 142 -8.77 4.34 1.95
N ASP A 143 -9.58 4.51 3.01
CA ASP A 143 -9.23 5.40 4.11
C ASP A 143 -8.38 4.66 5.14
N LEU A 144 -7.08 4.93 5.12
CA LEU A 144 -6.04 4.43 6.01
C LEU A 144 -5.41 5.58 6.81
N GLY A 145 -6.12 6.70 6.95
CA GLY A 145 -5.63 7.87 7.69
C GLY A 145 -5.28 7.50 9.14
N GLY A 146 -4.04 7.76 9.56
CA GLY A 146 -3.54 7.43 10.89
C GLY A 146 -3.39 5.93 11.18
N ALA A 147 -3.59 5.05 10.19
CA ALA A 147 -3.46 3.60 10.37
C ALA A 147 -2.05 3.19 10.82
N ASN A 148 -1.96 2.18 11.68
CA ASN A 148 -0.70 1.52 11.96
C ASN A 148 -0.44 0.39 10.95
N LEU A 149 0.49 0.60 10.04
CA LEU A 149 0.98 -0.34 9.02
C LEU A 149 2.48 -0.64 9.23
N GLY A 150 3.01 -0.38 10.43
CA GLY A 150 4.43 -0.56 10.73
C GLY A 150 4.88 -2.01 10.47
N GLY A 151 5.91 -2.18 9.64
CA GLY A 151 6.43 -3.49 9.25
C GLY A 151 5.48 -4.36 8.42
N ALA A 152 4.33 -3.85 7.96
CA ALA A 152 3.42 -4.60 7.10
C ALA A 152 4.07 -4.92 5.74
N ASP A 153 3.68 -6.04 5.13
CA ASP A 153 4.02 -6.34 3.74
C ASP A 153 2.92 -5.83 2.82
N LEU A 154 3.20 -4.76 2.10
CA LEU A 154 2.38 -4.13 1.07
C LEU A 154 3.05 -4.26 -0.31
N GLY A 155 3.98 -5.21 -0.48
CA GLY A 155 4.70 -5.41 -1.74
C GLY A 155 3.73 -5.58 -2.90
N ARG A 156 3.89 -4.77 -3.95
CA ARG A 156 3.00 -4.73 -5.13
C ARG A 156 1.52 -4.43 -4.85
N ALA A 157 1.17 -3.93 -3.66
CA ALA A 157 -0.20 -3.52 -3.35
C ALA A 157 -0.64 -2.34 -4.24
N TYR A 158 -1.93 -2.29 -4.55
CA TYR A 158 -2.58 -1.17 -5.21
C TYR A 158 -3.19 -0.25 -4.16
N LEU A 159 -2.57 0.91 -3.96
CA LEU A 159 -2.91 1.98 -3.02
C LEU A 159 -3.22 3.31 -3.75
N GLY A 160 -3.44 3.27 -5.06
CA GLY A 160 -3.68 4.47 -5.87
C GLY A 160 -4.84 5.30 -5.31
N GLY A 161 -4.59 6.58 -5.04
CA GLY A 161 -5.56 7.51 -4.44
C GLY A 161 -5.98 7.21 -3.00
N ALA A 162 -5.33 6.27 -2.29
CA ALA A 162 -5.64 5.98 -0.89
C ALA A 162 -5.31 7.18 0.03
N ASN A 163 -6.10 7.35 1.09
CA ASN A 163 -5.77 8.28 2.17
C ASN A 163 -4.87 7.56 3.19
N LEU A 164 -3.60 7.92 3.26
CA LEU A 164 -2.59 7.43 4.21
C LEU A 164 -2.07 8.56 5.10
N ARG A 165 -2.82 9.66 5.21
CA ARG A 165 -2.38 10.86 5.93
C ARG A 165 -2.06 10.52 7.38
N GLY A 166 -0.84 10.83 7.81
CA GLY A 166 -0.36 10.53 9.17
C GLY A 166 -0.25 9.04 9.52
N ALA A 167 -0.38 8.13 8.56
CA ALA A 167 -0.24 6.69 8.80
C ALA A 167 1.19 6.33 9.22
N ASN A 168 1.33 5.29 10.04
CA ASN A 168 2.63 4.72 10.40
C ASN A 168 2.97 3.55 9.47
N LEU A 169 3.89 3.75 8.54
CA LEU A 169 4.44 2.77 7.60
C LEU A 169 5.92 2.46 7.91
N GLY A 170 6.39 2.77 9.13
CA GLY A 170 7.80 2.59 9.50
C GLY A 170 8.26 1.14 9.27
N GLY A 171 9.32 0.95 8.49
CA GLY A 171 9.86 -0.36 8.12
C GLY A 171 8.93 -1.26 7.28
N ALA A 172 7.82 -0.73 6.74
CA ALA A 172 6.93 -1.50 5.87
C ALA A 172 7.59 -1.84 4.52
N ASN A 173 7.21 -2.97 3.92
CA ASN A 173 7.59 -3.32 2.56
C ASN A 173 6.53 -2.81 1.57
N LEU A 174 6.86 -1.84 0.75
CA LEU A 174 6.05 -1.25 -0.33
C LEU A 174 6.72 -1.47 -1.71
N GLY A 175 7.65 -2.41 -1.82
CA GLY A 175 8.39 -2.67 -3.06
C GLY A 175 7.45 -2.90 -4.25
N GLY A 176 7.59 -2.08 -5.28
CA GLY A 176 6.74 -2.11 -6.48
C GLY A 176 5.24 -1.82 -6.24
N ALA A 177 4.85 -1.29 -5.09
CA ALA A 177 3.47 -0.88 -4.83
C ALA A 177 3.06 0.31 -5.73
N ASN A 178 1.76 0.42 -6.01
CA ASN A 178 1.19 1.55 -6.73
C ASN A 178 0.49 2.50 -5.75
N LEU A 179 1.11 3.62 -5.42
CA LEU A 179 0.61 4.73 -4.62
C LEU A 179 0.32 5.99 -5.46
N GLY A 180 0.10 5.86 -6.77
CA GLY A 180 -0.17 7.00 -7.64
C GLY A 180 -1.33 7.86 -7.11
N GLY A 181 -1.06 9.16 -6.91
CA GLY A 181 -2.04 10.12 -6.36
C GLY A 181 -2.49 9.86 -4.91
N ALA A 182 -1.86 8.97 -4.15
CA ALA A 182 -2.20 8.74 -2.75
C ALA A 182 -1.83 9.96 -1.86
N ASP A 183 -2.56 10.15 -0.76
CA ASP A 183 -2.25 11.19 0.24
C ASP A 183 -1.49 10.59 1.42
N LEU A 184 -0.18 10.77 1.45
CA LEU A 184 0.74 10.38 2.54
C LEU A 184 1.19 11.60 3.38
N GLY A 185 0.44 12.71 3.39
CA GLY A 185 0.82 13.91 4.12
C GLY A 185 1.13 13.62 5.59
N GLY A 186 2.35 13.94 6.04
CA GLY A 186 2.80 13.69 7.42
C GLY A 186 2.92 12.22 7.83
N ALA A 187 2.85 11.26 6.89
CA ALA A 187 3.02 9.85 7.20
C ALA A 187 4.46 9.52 7.63
N ASN A 188 4.63 8.48 8.44
CA ASN A 188 5.93 7.94 8.84
C ASN A 188 6.29 6.74 7.96
N LEU A 189 7.23 6.90 7.02
CA LEU A 189 7.83 5.86 6.18
C LEU A 189 9.30 5.59 6.55
N GLY A 190 9.72 5.91 7.78
CA GLY A 190 11.10 5.73 8.21
C GLY A 190 11.60 4.31 8.00
N GLY A 191 12.67 4.14 7.23
CA GLY A 191 13.24 2.84 6.89
C GLY A 191 12.34 1.91 6.07
N ALA A 192 11.24 2.39 5.50
CA ALA A 192 10.37 1.60 4.63
C ALA A 192 11.08 1.27 3.29
N ASP A 193 10.69 0.17 2.66
CA ASP A 193 11.16 -0.21 1.33
C ASP A 193 10.13 0.15 0.26
N LEU A 194 10.36 1.21 -0.51
CA LEU A 194 9.57 1.65 -1.66
C LEU A 194 10.31 1.41 -3.00
N GLY A 195 11.27 0.49 -3.06
CA GLY A 195 12.03 0.22 -4.28
C GLY A 195 11.12 -0.05 -5.48
N GLY A 196 11.29 0.73 -6.55
CA GLY A 196 10.48 0.64 -7.79
C GLY A 196 8.98 0.92 -7.62
N ALA A 197 8.54 1.49 -6.49
CA ALA A 197 7.15 1.86 -6.28
C ALA A 197 6.73 3.04 -7.18
N ASN A 198 5.45 3.10 -7.53
CA ASN A 198 4.86 4.24 -8.24
C ASN A 198 4.20 5.19 -7.23
N LEU A 199 4.74 6.39 -7.08
CA LEU A 199 4.24 7.51 -6.28
C LEU A 199 3.94 8.75 -7.15
N GLY A 200 3.73 8.58 -8.46
CA GLY A 200 3.44 9.68 -9.38
C GLY A 200 2.27 10.53 -8.90
N GLY A 201 2.51 11.84 -8.75
CA GLY A 201 1.53 12.80 -8.25
C GLY A 201 1.06 12.59 -6.79
N ALA A 202 1.69 11.70 -6.02
CA ALA A 202 1.33 11.48 -4.62
C ALA A 202 1.69 12.69 -3.74
N ASN A 203 0.96 12.87 -2.64
CA ASN A 203 1.24 13.90 -1.64
C ASN A 203 2.03 13.30 -0.47
N LEU A 204 3.32 13.60 -0.37
CA LEU A 204 4.20 13.26 0.75
C LEU A 204 4.62 14.50 1.56
N GLY A 205 3.84 15.60 1.50
CA GLY A 205 4.16 16.83 2.20
C GLY A 205 4.39 16.59 3.70
N ARG A 206 5.55 17.01 4.21
CA ARG A 206 5.99 16.80 5.60
C ARG A 206 6.04 15.34 6.08
N ALA A 207 6.04 14.36 5.16
CA ALA A 207 6.22 12.97 5.52
C ALA A 207 7.66 12.71 6.01
N TYR A 208 7.83 11.70 6.86
CA TYR A 208 9.13 11.24 7.33
C TYR A 208 9.55 9.99 6.55
N LEU A 209 10.55 10.11 5.68
CA LEU A 209 11.14 9.07 4.85
C LEU A 209 12.63 8.82 5.21
N GLY A 210 13.05 9.17 6.43
CA GLY A 210 14.43 9.00 6.87
C GLY A 210 14.90 7.56 6.67
N ARG A 211 16.01 7.38 5.94
CA ARG A 211 16.61 6.09 5.56
C ARG A 211 15.67 5.13 4.79
N ALA A 212 14.59 5.63 4.20
CA ALA A 212 13.75 4.81 3.34
C ALA A 212 14.48 4.44 2.03
N ASN A 213 14.12 3.31 1.45
CA ASN A 213 14.61 2.89 0.14
C ASN A 213 13.59 3.29 -0.94
N LEU A 214 13.91 4.24 -1.80
CA LEU A 214 13.13 4.68 -2.97
C LEU A 214 13.89 4.44 -4.28
N GLY A 215 14.88 3.53 -4.29
CA GLY A 215 15.67 3.25 -5.49
C GLY A 215 14.78 2.87 -6.68
N GLY A 216 14.94 3.59 -7.79
CA GLY A 216 14.16 3.41 -9.02
C GLY A 216 12.65 3.70 -8.90
N ALA A 217 12.19 4.31 -7.80
CA ALA A 217 10.78 4.67 -7.64
C ALA A 217 10.38 5.82 -8.59
N ASP A 218 9.10 5.85 -8.97
CA ASP A 218 8.52 6.95 -9.75
C ASP A 218 7.83 7.95 -8.83
N LEU A 219 8.40 9.13 -8.66
CA LEU A 219 7.86 10.27 -7.90
C LEU A 219 7.55 11.46 -8.82
N GLY A 220 7.34 11.23 -10.12
CA GLY A 220 7.05 12.30 -11.08
C GLY A 220 5.87 13.17 -10.63
N GLY A 221 6.11 14.48 -10.50
CA GLY A 221 5.12 15.46 -10.05
C GLY A 221 4.63 15.28 -8.60
N ALA A 222 5.26 14.44 -7.79
CA ALA A 222 4.88 14.24 -6.39
C ALA A 222 5.16 15.50 -5.55
N ASN A 223 4.40 15.69 -4.47
CA ASN A 223 4.62 16.75 -3.50
C ASN A 223 5.38 16.23 -2.28
N LEU A 224 6.66 16.52 -2.15
CA LEU A 224 7.53 16.24 -1.01
C LEU A 224 7.90 17.51 -0.21
N GLY A 225 7.11 18.58 -0.33
CA GLY A 225 7.39 19.85 0.36
C GLY A 225 7.57 19.67 1.87
N GLY A 226 8.74 20.05 2.38
CA GLY A 226 9.11 19.90 3.80
C GLY A 226 9.24 18.46 4.30
N ALA A 227 9.31 17.46 3.42
CA ALA A 227 9.53 16.08 3.81
C ALA A 227 10.96 15.85 4.35
N ASP A 228 11.12 14.87 5.23
CA ASP A 228 12.42 14.41 5.72
C ASP A 228 12.85 13.16 4.96
N LEU A 229 13.85 13.29 4.10
CA LEU A 229 14.47 12.22 3.31
C LEU A 229 15.92 11.96 3.77
N GLY A 230 16.24 12.28 5.02
CA GLY A 230 17.59 12.17 5.56
C GLY A 230 18.17 10.75 5.41
N GLY A 231 19.25 10.62 4.65
CA GLY A 231 19.89 9.34 4.36
C GLY A 231 19.03 8.35 3.55
N ALA A 232 17.96 8.80 2.90
CA ALA A 232 17.16 7.95 2.02
C ALA A 232 17.94 7.57 0.75
N ASN A 233 17.64 6.40 0.20
CA ASN A 233 18.14 5.97 -1.11
C ASN A 233 17.14 6.36 -2.20
N LEU A 234 17.50 7.27 -3.10
CA LEU A 234 16.72 7.70 -4.27
C LEU A 234 17.48 7.39 -5.57
N GLY A 235 18.46 6.48 -5.53
CA GLY A 235 19.27 6.14 -6.69
C GLY A 235 18.40 5.71 -7.88
N GLY A 236 18.56 6.39 -9.02
CA GLY A 236 17.79 6.15 -10.24
C GLY A 236 16.29 6.47 -10.15
N ALA A 237 15.81 7.12 -9.09
CA ALA A 237 14.42 7.50 -8.95
C ALA A 237 14.03 8.60 -9.95
N ASN A 238 12.77 8.61 -10.39
CA ASN A 238 12.20 9.70 -11.18
C ASN A 238 11.55 10.73 -10.25
N LEU A 239 12.10 11.93 -10.15
CA LEU A 239 11.57 13.08 -9.41
C LEU A 239 11.21 14.24 -10.37
N GLY A 240 11.02 13.95 -11.66
CA GLY A 240 10.73 14.95 -12.67
C GLY A 240 9.51 15.80 -12.30
N GLY A 241 9.69 17.11 -12.20
CA GLY A 241 8.64 18.06 -11.80
C GLY A 241 8.13 17.92 -10.36
N ALA A 242 8.78 17.12 -9.51
CA ALA A 242 8.39 16.98 -8.11
C ALA A 242 8.65 18.27 -7.32
N ASN A 243 7.84 18.51 -6.30
CA ASN A 243 8.05 19.60 -5.35
C ASN A 243 8.80 19.08 -4.11
N LEU A 244 10.05 19.47 -3.93
CA LEU A 244 10.92 19.20 -2.78
C LEU A 244 11.22 20.48 -1.99
N GLY A 245 10.41 21.53 -2.13
CA GLY A 245 10.63 22.80 -1.46
C GLY A 245 10.75 22.65 0.06
N GLY A 246 11.88 23.10 0.62
CA GLY A 246 12.20 22.97 2.05
C GLY A 246 12.39 21.55 2.56
N ALA A 247 12.51 20.55 1.68
CA ALA A 247 12.75 19.16 2.09
C ALA A 247 14.16 18.98 2.67
N TYR A 248 14.31 18.04 3.61
CA TYR A 248 15.61 17.64 4.14
C TYR A 248 16.12 16.41 3.40
N LEU A 249 17.15 16.58 2.57
CA LEU A 249 17.81 15.54 1.77
C LEU A 249 19.23 15.25 2.30
N GLY A 250 19.54 15.62 3.54
CA GLY A 250 20.87 15.46 4.11
C GLY A 250 21.36 14.01 3.99
N ARG A 251 22.52 13.81 3.36
CA ARG A 251 23.13 12.49 3.08
C ARG A 251 22.27 11.51 2.26
N ALA A 252 21.23 11.98 1.58
CA ALA A 252 20.46 11.14 0.67
C ALA A 252 21.30 10.74 -0.56
N ASP A 253 21.05 9.55 -1.10
CA ASP A 253 21.65 9.10 -2.36
C ASP A 253 20.69 9.46 -3.51
N LEU A 254 21.07 10.40 -4.38
CA LEU A 254 20.34 10.81 -5.58
C LEU A 254 21.09 10.36 -6.85
N GLY A 255 21.99 9.38 -6.75
CA GLY A 255 22.80 8.90 -7.86
C GLY A 255 21.95 8.48 -9.06
N GLY A 256 22.15 9.12 -10.21
CA GLY A 256 21.38 8.85 -11.43
C GLY A 256 19.89 9.21 -11.37
N ALA A 257 19.42 9.90 -10.33
CA ALA A 257 18.02 10.32 -10.23
C ALA A 257 17.67 11.38 -11.28
N ASP A 258 16.42 11.37 -11.75
CA ASP A 258 15.87 12.42 -12.62
C ASP A 258 15.21 13.51 -11.77
N LEU A 259 15.88 14.66 -11.62
CA LEU A 259 15.37 15.86 -10.93
C LEU A 259 14.94 16.93 -11.94
N GLY A 260 14.69 16.57 -13.21
CA GLY A 260 14.33 17.49 -14.26
C GLY A 260 13.11 18.33 -13.88
N ARG A 261 13.26 19.66 -13.91
CA ARG A 261 12.20 20.61 -13.51
C ARG A 261 11.67 20.45 -12.07
N ALA A 262 12.36 19.70 -11.21
CA ALA A 262 11.99 19.59 -9.80
C ALA A 262 12.21 20.92 -9.07
N ASP A 263 11.35 21.24 -8.10
CA ASP A 263 11.51 22.40 -7.22
C ASP A 263 12.21 21.98 -5.93
N LEU A 264 13.47 22.36 -5.74
CA LEU A 264 14.26 22.14 -4.53
C LEU A 264 14.47 23.45 -3.74
N GLY A 265 13.60 24.45 -3.93
CA GLY A 265 13.73 25.74 -3.28
C GLY A 265 13.82 25.61 -1.75
N GLY A 266 14.90 26.13 -1.15
CA GLY A 266 15.12 26.03 0.29
C GLY A 266 15.42 24.62 0.83
N ALA A 267 15.58 23.60 -0.02
CA ALA A 267 15.89 22.24 0.42
C ALA A 267 17.32 22.14 1.01
N ASP A 268 17.53 21.24 1.96
CA ASP A 268 18.85 20.93 2.54
C ASP A 268 19.44 19.68 1.87
N LEU A 269 20.46 19.85 1.03
CA LEU A 269 21.19 18.78 0.34
C LEU A 269 22.55 18.49 0.99
N GLY A 270 22.76 18.86 2.26
CA GLY A 270 24.02 18.69 2.96
C GLY A 270 24.54 17.25 2.93
N GLY A 271 25.58 17.00 2.14
CA GLY A 271 26.18 15.67 2.00
C GLY A 271 25.40 14.68 1.13
N ALA A 272 24.36 15.12 0.43
CA ALA A 272 23.65 14.29 -0.55
C ALA A 272 24.57 13.93 -1.73
N ASP A 273 24.43 12.72 -2.29
CA ASP A 273 25.16 12.29 -3.48
C ASP A 273 24.36 12.56 -4.75
N LEU A 274 24.86 13.42 -5.64
CA LEU A 274 24.21 13.79 -6.90
C LEU A 274 24.86 13.15 -8.14
N GLY A 275 25.66 12.10 -7.94
CA GLY A 275 26.44 11.46 -9.01
C GLY A 275 25.58 11.02 -10.19
N GLY A 276 25.73 11.68 -11.34
CA GLY A 276 24.99 11.34 -12.56
C GLY A 276 23.52 11.76 -12.55
N ALA A 277 23.05 12.50 -11.56
CA ALA A 277 21.69 13.02 -11.51
C ALA A 277 21.40 13.96 -12.69
N TYR A 278 20.19 13.89 -13.24
CA TYR A 278 19.71 14.82 -14.27
C TYR A 278 19.00 16.00 -13.60
N LEU A 279 19.52 17.22 -13.77
CA LEU A 279 19.04 18.42 -13.08
C LEU A 279 18.48 19.47 -14.05
N GLY A 280 18.24 19.12 -15.31
CA GLY A 280 17.84 20.07 -16.34
C GLY A 280 16.55 20.82 -15.96
N GLY A 281 16.66 22.13 -15.76
CA GLY A 281 15.54 23.00 -15.40
C GLY A 281 15.08 22.89 -13.94
N ALA A 282 15.80 22.15 -13.09
CA ALA A 282 15.51 22.11 -11.65
C ALA A 282 15.69 23.51 -11.03
N TYR A 283 14.99 23.78 -9.92
CA TYR A 283 15.10 25.03 -9.19
C TYR A 283 15.76 24.80 -7.82
N LEU A 284 16.89 25.45 -7.57
CA LEU A 284 17.69 25.37 -6.33
C LEU A 284 17.72 26.70 -5.56
N GLY A 285 16.75 27.60 -5.78
CA GLY A 285 16.73 28.91 -5.13
C GLY A 285 16.69 28.79 -3.61
N GLY A 286 17.73 29.29 -2.93
CA GLY A 286 17.86 29.18 -1.47
C GLY A 286 18.15 27.77 -0.94
N ALA A 287 18.38 26.79 -1.82
CA ALA A 287 18.76 25.44 -1.39
C ALA A 287 20.14 25.46 -0.71
N TYR A 288 20.26 24.75 0.40
CA TYR A 288 21.53 24.57 1.08
C TYR A 288 22.25 23.36 0.48
N LEU A 289 23.21 23.61 -0.42
CA LEU A 289 24.01 22.53 -1.02
C LEU A 289 25.09 21.99 -0.07
N GLY A 290 25.56 22.77 0.91
CA GLY A 290 26.61 22.35 1.85
C GLY A 290 27.79 21.62 1.18
N ARG A 291 28.14 20.43 1.70
CA ARG A 291 29.09 19.48 1.08
C ARG A 291 28.37 18.40 0.24
N ALA A 292 27.36 18.76 -0.56
CA ALA A 292 26.78 17.84 -1.53
C ALA A 292 27.90 17.22 -2.39
N LEU A 293 27.86 15.90 -2.50
CA LEU A 293 28.86 15.09 -3.16
C LEU A 293 28.48 14.94 -4.65
N ASN A 294 29.50 14.82 -5.50
CA ASN A 294 29.35 14.43 -6.91
C ASN A 294 28.41 15.28 -7.78
N PHE A 295 28.17 16.55 -7.43
CA PHE A 295 27.49 17.50 -8.33
C PHE A 295 28.35 17.76 -9.58
N ASP A 296 27.86 17.39 -10.75
CA ASP A 296 28.59 17.49 -12.02
C ASP A 296 28.59 18.92 -12.58
N LYS A 297 29.57 19.71 -12.11
CA LYS A 297 29.81 21.09 -12.57
C LYS A 297 30.23 21.19 -14.04
N SER A 298 30.55 20.07 -14.71
CA SER A 298 30.84 20.08 -16.15
C SER A 298 29.58 20.05 -17.01
N LYS A 299 28.45 19.59 -16.43
CA LYS A 299 27.15 19.50 -17.11
C LYS A 299 26.20 20.60 -16.69
N TRP A 300 26.22 21.00 -15.42
CA TRP A 300 25.20 21.88 -14.85
C TRP A 300 25.80 23.14 -14.23
N ARG A 301 25.16 24.28 -14.48
CA ARG A 301 25.38 25.53 -13.74
C ARG A 301 24.08 25.99 -13.09
N VAL A 302 24.19 26.64 -11.94
CA VAL A 302 23.06 27.24 -11.21
C VAL A 302 23.09 28.74 -11.46
N GLU A 303 22.05 29.27 -12.11
CA GLU A 303 21.90 30.71 -12.35
C GLU A 303 21.57 31.45 -11.05
N PRO A 304 21.77 32.78 -10.97
CA PRO A 304 21.41 33.57 -9.78
C PRO A 304 19.93 33.48 -9.38
N SER A 305 19.05 33.15 -10.33
CA SER A 305 17.64 32.87 -10.07
C SER A 305 17.41 31.57 -9.31
N GLY A 306 18.42 30.71 -9.19
CA GLY A 306 18.31 29.34 -8.67
C GLY A 306 18.03 28.29 -9.76
N LEU A 307 17.77 28.70 -11.01
CA LEU A 307 17.50 27.75 -12.09
C LEU A 307 18.78 26.99 -12.50
N VAL A 308 18.66 25.68 -12.63
CA VAL A 308 19.73 24.82 -13.16
C VAL A 308 19.62 24.70 -14.67
N VAL A 309 20.71 25.03 -15.36
CA VAL A 309 20.80 25.01 -16.82
C VAL A 309 22.06 24.25 -17.27
N PRO A 310 22.07 23.69 -18.49
CA PRO A 310 23.29 23.07 -19.02
C PRO A 310 24.42 24.10 -19.13
N VAL A 311 25.66 23.66 -18.85
CA VAL A 311 26.89 24.47 -19.01
C VAL A 311 27.08 24.88 -20.46
#